data_AF-A0A1F9VKQ2-F1
#
_entry.id   AF-A0A1F9VKQ2-F1
#
_cell.length_a   1.000
_cell.length_b   1.000
_cell.length_c   1.000
_cell.angle_alpha   90.00
_cell.angle_beta   90.00
_cell.angle_gamma   90.00
#
_symmetry.space_group_name_H-M   'P 1'
#
loop_
_entity.id
_entity.type
_entity.pdbx_description
1 polymer ?
#
loop_
_entity_poly.entity_id
_entity_poly.type
_entity_poly.pdbx_seq_one_letter_code
_entity_poly.pdbx_strand_id
1 'polypeptide(L)'
;MNDALLLAVDVDKTDGREYKLHLGGEYTIMESFHLRAGLDETELAAGFGFDFHGYSIDYAFAWHDAWDEYENLGISHRFGLTARF
;
A
#
# COMPACT_ATOMS: atom_id res chain seq x y z
N MET A 1 19.37 15.23 5.84
CA MET A 1 18.00 14.77 6.12
C MET A 1 17.37 14.60 4.76
N ASN A 2 17.26 13.36 4.29
CA ASN A 2 16.77 13.06 2.95
C ASN A 2 15.38 12.49 3.09
N ASP A 3 14.39 13.34 2.79
CA ASP A 3 13.01 12.90 2.63
C ASP A 3 12.80 12.56 1.15
N ALA A 4 11.98 11.55 0.87
CA ALA A 4 11.72 11.09 -0.48
C ALA A 4 10.22 10.86 -0.68
N LEU A 5 9.71 11.31 -1.83
CA LEU A 5 8.36 11.02 -2.28
C LEU A 5 8.43 10.18 -3.55
N LEU A 6 7.75 9.04 -3.54
CA LEU A 6 7.59 8.16 -4.68
C LEU A 6 6.09 8.06 -5.00
N LEU A 7 5.75 8.24 -6.27
CA LEU A 7 4.41 8.05 -6.79
C LEU A 7 4.47 7.01 -7.91
N ALA A 8 3.52 6.08 -7.90
CA ALA A 8 3.38 5.02 -8.89
C ALA A 8 1.95 5.02 -9.42
N VAL A 9 1.83 4.83 -10.74
CA VAL A 9 0.57 4.69 -11.45
C VAL A 9 0.75 3.56 -12.44
N ASP A 10 -0.19 2.62 -12.44
CA ASP A 10 -0.18 1.47 -13.33
C ASP A 10 -1.59 1.20 -13.86
N VAL A 11 -1.67 0.74 -15.11
CA VAL A 11 -2.95 0.48 -15.81
C VAL A 11 -2.87 -0.84 -16.53
N ASP A 12 -3.74 -1.76 -16.14
CA ASP A 12 -3.82 -3.09 -16.72
C ASP A 12 -5.06 -3.25 -17.61
N LYS A 13 -4.86 -3.89 -18.77
CA LYS A 13 -5.95 -4.31 -19.66
C LYS A 13 -5.85 -5.81 -19.91
N THR A 14 -6.76 -6.57 -19.29
CA THR A 14 -6.91 -8.00 -19.56
C THR A 14 -7.97 -8.22 -20.64
N ASP A 15 -7.70 -9.10 -21.60
CA ASP A 15 -8.63 -9.37 -22.71
C ASP A 15 -9.96 -9.92 -22.16
N GLY A 16 -11.07 -9.26 -22.52
CA GLY A 16 -12.40 -9.56 -21.99
C GLY A 16 -12.74 -9.00 -20.60
N ARG A 17 -11.93 -8.09 -20.02
CA ARG A 17 -12.23 -7.36 -18.77
C ARG A 17 -12.10 -5.85 -18.94
N GLU A 18 -12.69 -5.10 -18.02
CA GLU A 18 -12.52 -3.65 -17.91
C GLU A 18 -11.09 -3.28 -17.51
N TYR A 19 -10.71 -2.02 -17.78
CA TYR A 19 -9.39 -1.50 -17.42
C TYR A 19 -9.26 -1.38 -15.91
N LYS A 20 -8.17 -1.88 -15.35
CA LYS A 20 -7.85 -1.75 -13.92
C LYS A 20 -6.82 -0.65 -13.73
N LEU A 21 -7.05 0.23 -12.77
CA LEU A 21 -6.15 1.33 -12.41
C LEU A 21 -5.59 1.10 -11.02
N HIS A 22 -4.27 1.15 -10.91
CA HIS A 22 -3.55 1.04 -9.65
C HIS A 22 -2.77 2.33 -9.39
N LEU A 23 -3.00 2.96 -8.24
CA LEU A 23 -2.31 4.16 -7.80
C LEU A 23 -1.62 3.87 -6.47
N GLY A 24 -0.37 4.29 -6.33
CA GLY A 24 0.42 4.11 -5.12
C GLY A 24 1.28 5.32 -4.81
N GLY A 25 1.43 5.63 -3.53
CA GLY A 25 2.32 6.67 -3.05
C GLY A 25 3.07 6.21 -1.82
N GLU A 26 4.37 6.50 -1.78
CA GLU A 26 5.21 6.30 -0.61
C GLU A 26 5.94 7.60 -0.27
N TYR A 27 5.87 8.00 1.00
CA TYR A 27 6.62 9.10 1.55
C TYR A 27 7.57 8.60 2.64
N THR A 28 8.86 8.82 2.44
CA THR A 28 9.92 8.43 3.37
C THR A 28 10.45 9.67 4.09
N ILE A 29 10.49 9.62 5.42
CA ILE A 29 10.99 10.68 6.30
C ILE A 29 12.24 10.17 7.01
N MET A 30 13.35 10.91 6.87
CA MET A 30 14.63 10.61 7.53
C MET A 30 15.12 9.15 7.36
N GLU A 31 14.82 8.51 6.23
CA GLU A 31 15.17 7.10 5.91
C GLU A 31 14.69 6.06 6.94
N SER A 32 13.89 6.48 7.94
CA SER A 32 13.48 5.64 9.07
C SER A 32 11.98 5.47 9.15
N PHE A 33 11.20 6.39 8.59
CA PHE A 33 9.74 6.34 8.61
C PHE A 33 9.21 6.31 7.19
N HIS A 34 8.27 5.40 6.93
CA HIS A 34 7.64 5.23 5.62
C HIS A 34 6.14 5.36 5.80
N LEU A 35 5.50 6.22 5.03
CA LEU A 35 4.05 6.33 4.92
C LEU A 35 3.65 5.88 3.54
N ARG A 36 2.72 4.94 3.45
CA ARG A 36 2.23 4.37 2.19
C ARG A 36 0.73 4.55 2.08
N ALA A 37 0.28 4.86 0.88
CA ALA A 37 -1.12 4.85 0.50
C ALA A 37 -1.25 4.25 -0.90
N GLY A 38 -2.33 3.52 -1.13
CA GLY A 38 -2.64 2.90 -2.41
C GLY A 38 -4.13 2.90 -2.67
N LEU A 39 -4.50 2.95 -3.95
CA LEU A 39 -5.85 2.77 -4.43
C LEU A 39 -5.78 1.78 -5.60
N ASP A 40 -6.53 0.70 -5.48
CA ASP A 40 -6.69 -0.32 -6.50
C ASP A 40 -8.16 -0.35 -6.90
N GLU A 41 -8.51 0.29 -8.01
CA GLU A 41 -9.90 0.54 -8.43
C GLU A 41 -10.71 1.26 -7.33
N THR A 42 -11.34 0.53 -6.40
CA THR A 42 -12.02 1.06 -5.19
C THR A 42 -11.46 0.58 -3.87
N GLU A 43 -10.49 -0.32 -3.88
CA GLU A 43 -9.85 -0.81 -2.67
C GLU A 43 -8.81 0.21 -2.21
N LEU A 44 -9.02 0.75 -1.02
CA LEU A 44 -8.10 1.72 -0.43
C LEU A 44 -7.16 1.02 0.54
N ALA A 45 -5.86 1.25 0.39
CA ALA A 45 -4.84 0.75 1.30
C ALA A 45 -4.02 1.91 1.88
N ALA A 46 -3.62 1.77 3.14
CA ALA A 46 -2.62 2.64 3.74
C ALA A 46 -1.76 1.88 4.75
N GLY A 47 -0.55 2.37 4.96
CA GLY A 47 0.39 1.73 5.86
C GLY A 47 1.47 2.66 6.38
N PHE A 48 2.11 2.22 7.44
CA PHE A 48 3.30 2.85 7.98
C PHE A 48 4.42 1.81 8.14
N GLY A 49 5.65 2.26 7.99
CA GLY A 49 6.86 1.49 8.24
C GLY A 49 7.80 2.27 9.15
N PHE A 50 8.54 1.55 9.97
CA PHE A 50 9.62 2.09 10.79
C PHE A 50 10.86 1.21 10.71
N ASP A 51 12.00 1.82 10.39
CA ASP A 51 13.30 1.17 10.25
C ASP A 51 14.25 1.61 11.38
N PHE A 52 14.88 0.63 12.01
CA PHE A 52 15.84 0.85 13.08
C PHE A 52 16.91 -0.24 13.11
N HIS A 53 18.17 0.13 12.86
CA HIS A 53 19.35 -0.73 13.05
C HIS A 53 19.23 -2.15 12.45
N GLY A 54 18.79 -2.24 11.18
CA GLY A 54 18.62 -3.52 10.49
C GLY A 54 17.30 -4.24 10.77
N TYR A 55 16.44 -3.67 11.63
CA TYR A 55 15.08 -4.13 11.84
C TYR A 55 14.10 -3.19 11.14
N SER A 56 13.03 -3.75 10.59
CA SER A 56 11.92 -2.99 10.01
C SER A 56 10.61 -3.53 10.55
N ILE A 57 9.71 -2.63 10.93
CA ILE A 57 8.35 -2.94 11.35
C ILE A 57 7.39 -2.29 10.36
N ASP A 58 6.48 -3.09 9.82
CA ASP A 58 5.48 -2.65 8.85
C ASP A 58 4.08 -2.93 9.36
N TYR A 59 3.21 -1.95 9.22
CA TYR A 59 1.78 -2.14 9.43
C TYR A 59 1.03 -1.56 8.23
N ALA A 60 0.09 -2.33 7.70
CA ALA A 60 -0.80 -1.88 6.65
C ALA A 60 -2.23 -2.29 6.96
N PHE A 61 -3.17 -1.45 6.56
CA PHE A 61 -4.57 -1.78 6.49
C PHE A 61 -5.06 -1.59 5.06
N ALA A 62 -5.98 -2.44 4.63
CA ALA A 62 -6.67 -2.33 3.36
C ALA A 62 -8.17 -2.48 3.58
N TRP A 63 -8.94 -1.58 2.99
CA TRP A 63 -10.38 -1.65 2.96
C TRP A 63 -10.81 -2.09 1.57
N HIS A 64 -11.39 -3.28 1.53
CA HIS A 64 -11.87 -3.92 0.31
C HIS A 64 -13.36 -3.62 0.15
N ASP A 65 -13.67 -2.45 -0.40
CA ASP A 65 -15.06 -2.10 -0.71
C ASP A 65 -15.45 -2.71 -2.05
N ALA A 66 -16.42 -3.62 -2.01
CA ALA A 66 -17.02 -4.21 -3.20
C ALA A 66 -18.09 -3.26 -3.73
N TRP A 67 -18.06 -2.95 -5.03
CA TRP A 67 -19.14 -2.20 -5.69
C TRP A 67 -20.43 -3.00 -5.51
N ASP A 68 -21.46 -2.35 -4.97
CA ASP A 68 -22.92 -2.64 -4.77
C ASP A 68 -23.52 -4.06 -4.95
N GLU A 69 -22.84 -5.02 -5.57
CA GLU A 69 -23.32 -6.35 -5.97
C GLU A 69 -22.43 -7.51 -5.47
N TYR A 70 -21.23 -7.25 -4.89
CA TYR A 70 -20.35 -8.29 -4.35
C TYR A 70 -20.13 -8.18 -2.82
N GLU A 71 -19.84 -9.30 -2.16
CA GLU A 71 -19.61 -9.35 -0.71
C GLU A 71 -18.40 -8.49 -0.32
N ASN A 72 -18.64 -7.55 0.59
CA ASN A 72 -17.59 -6.70 1.17
C ASN A 72 -16.57 -7.61 1.88
N LEU A 73 -15.34 -7.70 1.35
CA LEU A 73 -14.25 -8.49 1.95
C LEU A 73 -13.77 -7.86 3.26
N GLY A 74 -14.28 -6.67 3.59
CA GLY A 74 -14.08 -6.01 4.87
C GLY A 74 -12.73 -5.34 4.96
N ILE A 75 -12.14 -5.38 6.16
CA ILE A 75 -10.88 -4.71 6.47
C ILE A 75 -9.81 -5.76 6.72
N SER A 76 -8.72 -5.66 5.96
CA SER A 76 -7.52 -6.47 6.13
C SER A 76 -6.49 -5.70 6.94
N HIS A 77 -5.86 -6.37 7.91
CA HIS A 77 -4.73 -5.84 8.66
C HIS A 77 -3.51 -6.72 8.43
N ARG A 78 -2.38 -6.11 8.05
CA ARG A 78 -1.10 -6.79 7.83
C ARG A 78 -0.04 -6.24 8.76
N PHE A 79 0.66 -7.14 9.42
CA PHE A 79 1.83 -6.84 10.24
C PHE A 79 3.05 -7.51 9.62
N GLY A 80 4.13 -6.76 9.46
CA GLY A 80 5.40 -7.21 8.92
C GLY A 80 6.53 -6.92 9.89
N LEU A 81 7.46 -7.86 10.02
CA LEU A 81 8.70 -7.70 10.77
C LEU A 81 9.83 -8.23 9.90
N THR A 82 10.83 -7.40 9.69
CA THR A 82 12.02 -7.74 8.90
C THR A 82 13.25 -7.56 9.76
N ALA A 83 14.21 -8.47 9.66
CA ALA A 83 15.55 -8.33 10.23
C ALA A 83 16.58 -8.62 9.13
N ARG A 84 17.55 -7.72 8.97
CA ARG A 84 18.66 -7.84 8.01
C ARG A 84 19.96 -8.00 8.78
N PHE A 85 20.76 -8.98 8.40
CA PHE A 85 22.04 -9.37 9.01
C PHE A 85 23.14 -9.47 7.96
#